data_AF-A0A7V3P0H0-F1
#
_entry.id   AF-A0A7V3P0H0-F1
#
_cell.length_a   1.000
_cell.length_b   1.000
_cell.length_c   1.000
_cell.angle_alpha   90.00
_cell.angle_beta   90.00
_cell.angle_gamma   90.00
#
_symmetry.space_group_name_H-M   'P 1'
#
loop_
_entity.id
_entity.type
_entity.pdbx_description
1 polymer ?
#
loop_
_entity_poly.entity_id
_entity_poly.type
_entity_poly.pdbx_seq_one_letter_code
_entity_poly.pdbx_strand_id
1 'polypeptide(L)'
;MEGISAVYFILFVIILLGFAFFISARLTKRAVFKVLHIFRDENAIGYERARTIEQLGLTPPNILERIGRPRDYRQNALKILIKSEVVQLTEDGRLFIPEEKMRELENKGIMK
;
A
#
# COMPACT_ATOMS: atom_id res chain seq x y z
N MET A 1 -13.96 44.27 -5.48
CA MET A 1 -13.15 43.59 -4.44
C MET A 1 -13.58 42.13 -4.23
N GLU A 2 -14.83 41.75 -4.53
CA GLU A 2 -15.33 40.37 -4.27
C GLU A 2 -14.70 39.26 -5.13
N GLY A 3 -14.35 39.55 -6.39
CA GLY A 3 -13.70 38.56 -7.27
C GLY A 3 -12.30 38.15 -6.81
N ILE A 4 -11.57 39.07 -6.17
CA ILE A 4 -10.20 38.81 -5.70
C ILE A 4 -10.22 37.85 -4.51
N SER A 5 -11.15 38.04 -3.56
CA SER A 5 -11.36 37.12 -2.45
C SER A 5 -11.77 35.72 -2.91
N ALA A 6 -12.60 35.61 -3.96
CA ALA A 6 -13.00 34.33 -4.52
C ALA A 6 -11.81 33.58 -5.14
N VAL A 7 -10.92 34.28 -5.86
CA VAL A 7 -9.71 33.68 -6.45
C VAL A 7 -8.76 33.14 -5.36
N TYR A 8 -8.53 33.90 -4.28
CA TYR A 8 -7.72 33.42 -3.17
C TYR A 8 -8.33 32.22 -2.44
N PHE A 9 -9.65 32.20 -2.29
CA PHE A 9 -10.36 31.06 -1.70
C PHE A 9 -10.21 29.80 -2.57
N ILE A 10 -10.40 29.92 -3.89
CA ILE A 10 -10.21 28.80 -4.82
C ILE A 10 -8.77 28.29 -4.77
N LEU A 11 -7.77 29.18 -4.78
CA LEU A 11 -6.37 28.80 -4.66
C LEU A 11 -6.08 28.06 -3.36
N PHE A 12 -6.64 28.53 -2.24
CA PHE A 12 -6.51 27.89 -0.94
C PHE A 12 -7.07 26.45 -0.93
N VAL A 13 -8.26 26.24 -1.51
CA VAL A 13 -8.86 24.91 -1.63
C VAL A 13 -8.00 23.98 -2.50
N ILE A 14 -7.46 24.47 -3.62
CA ILE A 14 -6.57 23.68 -4.49
C ILE A 14 -5.30 23.27 -3.73
N ILE A 15 -4.69 24.19 -2.97
CA ILE A 15 -3.51 23.89 -2.14
C ILE A 15 -3.84 22.84 -1.08
N LEU A 16 -4.97 22.97 -0.38
CA LEU A 16 -5.41 21.98 0.61
C LEU A 16 -5.61 20.59 0.00
N LEU A 17 -6.26 20.51 -1.17
CA LEU A 17 -6.45 19.25 -1.89
C LEU A 17 -5.10 18.64 -2.31
N GLY A 18 -4.19 19.46 -2.84
CA GLY A 18 -2.83 19.03 -3.19
C GLY A 18 -2.09 18.48 -1.97
N PHE A 19 -2.20 19.14 -0.82
CA PHE A 19 -1.54 18.73 0.42
C PHE A 19 -2.13 17.41 0.96
N ALA A 20 -3.46 17.28 0.95
CA ALA A 20 -4.14 16.06 1.35
C ALA A 20 -3.73 14.86 0.46
N PHE A 21 -3.62 15.09 -0.85
CA PHE A 21 -3.15 14.07 -1.79
C PHE A 21 -1.69 13.67 -1.52
N PHE A 22 -0.82 14.65 -1.29
CA PHE A 22 0.60 14.41 -0.98
C PHE A 22 0.79 13.59 0.30
N ILE A 23 0.06 13.91 1.37
CA ILE A 23 0.08 13.13 2.61
C ILE A 23 -0.40 11.70 2.35
N SER A 24 -1.52 11.54 1.63
CA SER A 24 -2.07 10.22 1.31
C SER A 24 -1.09 9.36 0.48
N ALA A 25 -0.40 9.98 -0.48
CA ALA A 25 0.62 9.29 -1.28
C ALA A 25 1.80 8.84 -0.41
N ARG A 26 2.30 9.70 0.49
CA ARG A 26 3.40 9.34 1.40
C ARG A 26 3.03 8.22 2.36
N LEU A 27 1.81 8.24 2.90
CA LEU A 27 1.29 7.18 3.77
C LEU A 27 1.16 5.85 3.01
N THR A 28 0.68 5.90 1.76
CA THR A 28 0.59 4.71 0.90
C THR A 28 1.96 4.12 0.61
N LYS A 29 2.95 4.95 0.28
CA LYS A 29 4.33 4.51 0.05
C LYS A 29 4.91 3.81 1.30
N ARG A 30 4.69 4.37 2.49
CA ARG A 30 5.08 3.72 3.76
C ARG A 30 4.36 2.39 3.98
N ALA A 31 3.08 2.30 3.63
CA ALA A 31 2.32 1.05 3.74
C ALA A 31 2.84 -0.03 2.79
N VAL A 32 3.25 0.33 1.57
CA VAL A 32 3.89 -0.60 0.62
C VAL A 32 5.16 -1.21 1.21
N PHE A 33 6.06 -0.40 1.76
CA PHE A 33 7.26 -0.92 2.42
C PHE A 33 6.95 -1.85 3.59
N LYS A 34 5.93 -1.52 4.40
CA LYS A 34 5.49 -2.40 5.49
C LYS A 34 4.98 -3.74 4.98
N VAL A 35 4.19 -3.74 3.91
CA VAL A 35 3.70 -4.99 3.29
C VAL A 35 4.89 -5.80 2.79
N LEU A 36 5.83 -5.19 2.05
CA LEU A 36 7.02 -5.89 1.57
C LEU A 36 7.84 -6.50 2.72
N HIS A 37 8.02 -5.77 3.84
CA HIS A 37 8.69 -6.29 5.03
C HIS A 37 7.96 -7.52 5.61
N ILE A 38 6.63 -7.47 5.73
CA ILE A 38 5.84 -8.62 6.18
C ILE A 38 6.08 -9.85 5.30
N PHE A 39 6.10 -9.68 3.97
CA PHE A 39 6.39 -10.81 3.07
C PHE A 39 7.82 -11.36 3.27
N ARG A 40 8.80 -10.50 3.57
CA ARG A 40 10.17 -10.93 3.86
C ARG A 40 10.26 -11.63 5.22
N ASP A 41 9.66 -11.06 6.26
CA ASP A 41 9.70 -11.56 7.64
C ASP A 41 8.99 -12.93 7.75
N GLU A 42 7.88 -13.11 7.04
CA GLU A 42 7.14 -14.38 6.94
C GLU A 42 7.73 -15.34 5.89
N ASN A 43 8.86 -14.97 5.27
CA ASN A 43 9.58 -15.71 4.23
C ASN A 43 8.68 -16.13 3.04
N ALA A 44 7.69 -15.31 2.70
CA ALA A 44 6.74 -15.52 1.60
C ALA A 44 7.32 -15.09 0.24
N ILE A 45 8.56 -15.52 -0.03
CA ILE A 45 9.30 -15.23 -1.25
C ILE A 45 9.42 -16.54 -2.04
N GLY A 46 8.93 -16.53 -3.28
CA GLY A 46 8.84 -17.70 -4.15
C GLY A 46 7.52 -18.46 -4.00
N TYR A 47 7.16 -19.21 -5.05
CA TYR A 47 5.89 -19.94 -5.14
C TYR A 47 5.71 -20.97 -4.02
N GLU A 48 6.77 -21.72 -3.70
CA GLU A 48 6.74 -22.77 -2.67
C GLU A 48 6.48 -22.24 -1.26
N ARG A 49 6.82 -20.97 -1.00
CA ARG A 49 6.65 -20.32 0.30
C ARG A 49 5.44 -19.41 0.36
N ALA A 50 4.50 -19.53 -0.58
CA ALA A 50 3.30 -18.72 -0.60
C ALA A 50 2.48 -18.87 0.69
N ARG A 51 2.02 -17.73 1.23
CA ARG A 51 1.27 -17.61 2.49
C ARG A 51 -0.11 -17.01 2.27
N THR A 52 -1.08 -17.40 3.09
CA THR A 52 -2.41 -16.78 3.02
C THR A 52 -2.39 -15.35 3.56
N ILE A 53 -3.40 -14.54 3.19
CA ILE A 53 -3.58 -13.18 3.72
C ILE A 53 -3.61 -13.14 5.26
N GLU A 54 -4.18 -14.19 5.86
CA GLU A 54 -4.29 -14.35 7.31
C GLU A 54 -2.91 -14.61 7.95
N GLN A 55 -2.12 -15.49 7.33
CA GLN A 55 -0.75 -15.78 7.78
C GLN A 55 0.15 -14.56 7.67
N LEU A 56 -0.06 -13.71 6.65
CA LEU A 56 0.67 -12.45 6.48
C LEU A 56 0.17 -11.34 7.43
N GLY A 57 -0.86 -11.58 8.25
CA GLY A 57 -1.44 -10.53 9.09
C GLY A 57 -1.98 -9.34 8.29
N LEU A 58 -2.25 -9.56 6.99
CA LEU A 58 -2.84 -8.60 6.06
C LEU A 58 -4.35 -8.77 5.99
N THR A 59 -4.97 -9.45 6.97
CA THR A 59 -6.41 -9.65 7.03
C THR A 59 -7.13 -8.31 7.07
N PRO A 60 -8.15 -8.08 6.22
CA PRO A 60 -8.96 -6.88 6.34
C PRO A 60 -9.65 -6.88 7.71
N PRO A 61 -9.64 -5.74 8.43
CA PRO A 61 -10.36 -5.65 9.69
C PRO A 61 -11.85 -5.94 9.46
N ASN A 62 -12.48 -6.59 10.44
CA ASN A 62 -13.89 -6.97 10.35
C ASN A 62 -14.76 -5.74 10.05
N ILE A 63 -15.90 -5.91 9.35
CA ILE A 63 -16.78 -4.80 8.92
C ILE A 63 -17.17 -3.91 10.12
N LEU A 64 -17.37 -4.51 11.30
CA LEU A 64 -17.62 -3.83 12.58
C LEU A 64 -16.40 -3.07 13.13
N GLU A 65 -15.19 -3.58 12.94
CA GLU A 65 -13.94 -2.89 13.31
C GLU A 65 -13.58 -1.73 12.36
N ARG A 66 -14.27 -1.64 11.23
CA ARG A 66 -14.05 -0.61 10.20
C ARG A 66 -14.69 0.72 10.57
N ILE A 67 -15.65 0.73 11.49
CA ILE A 67 -16.33 1.94 11.97
C ILE A 67 -15.40 2.65 12.96
N GLY A 68 -14.91 3.84 12.60
CA GLY A 68 -14.12 4.70 13.48
C GLY A 68 -12.59 4.49 13.45
N ARG A 69 -12.06 3.51 12.69
CA ARG A 69 -10.60 3.36 12.51
C ARG A 69 -10.09 4.18 11.31
N PRO A 70 -8.90 4.80 11.42
CA PRO A 70 -8.27 5.47 10.29
C PRO A 70 -8.07 4.50 9.13
N ARG A 71 -8.17 5.02 7.90
CA ARG A 71 -8.13 4.22 6.65
C ARG A 71 -6.92 3.29 6.65
N ASP A 72 -7.13 1.97 6.56
CA ASP A 72 -6.03 1.01 6.49
C ASP A 72 -5.40 1.03 5.10
N TYR A 73 -4.24 1.69 5.01
CA TYR A 73 -3.48 1.81 3.77
C TYR A 73 -2.77 0.51 3.36
N ARG A 74 -2.69 -0.51 4.23
CA ARG A 74 -2.04 -1.81 3.92
C ARG A 74 -2.80 -2.60 2.88
N GLN A 75 -4.14 -2.61 2.97
CA GLN A 75 -5.01 -3.23 1.96
C GLN A 75 -4.82 -2.59 0.58
N ASN A 76 -4.74 -1.25 0.55
CA ASN A 76 -4.51 -0.53 -0.69
C ASN A 76 -3.10 -0.79 -1.24
N ALA A 77 -2.09 -0.84 -0.37
CA ALA A 77 -0.73 -1.19 -0.73
C ALA A 77 -0.63 -2.61 -1.33
N LEU A 78 -1.29 -3.60 -0.72
CA LEU A 78 -1.34 -4.96 -1.24
C LEU A 78 -1.98 -5.00 -2.64
N LYS A 79 -3.11 -4.29 -2.83
CA LYS A 79 -3.75 -4.18 -4.15
C LYS A 79 -2.84 -3.54 -5.20
N ILE A 80 -2.08 -2.50 -4.81
CA ILE A 80 -1.09 -1.86 -5.69
C ILE A 80 -0.01 -2.87 -6.06
N LEU A 81 0.52 -3.61 -5.09
CA LEU A 81 1.58 -4.60 -5.30
C LEU A 81 1.13 -5.74 -6.23
N ILE A 82 -0.10 -6.25 -6.04
CA ILE A 82 -0.70 -7.26 -6.92
C ILE A 82 -0.88 -6.68 -8.33
N LYS A 83 -1.43 -5.46 -8.46
CA LYS A 83 -1.63 -4.80 -9.75
C LYS A 83 -0.31 -4.50 -10.48
N SER A 84 0.76 -4.28 -9.73
CA SER A 84 2.11 -4.08 -10.27
C SER A 84 2.87 -5.39 -10.54
N GLU A 85 2.22 -6.54 -10.37
CA GLU A 85 2.82 -7.88 -10.56
C GLU A 85 4.04 -8.17 -9.67
N VAL A 86 4.20 -7.38 -8.59
CA VAL A 86 5.25 -7.59 -7.58
C VAL A 86 4.84 -8.71 -6.63
N VAL A 87 3.56 -8.76 -6.28
CA VAL A 87 2.96 -9.86 -5.50
C VAL A 87 2.09 -10.67 -6.44
N GLN A 88 2.25 -11.98 -6.43
CA GLN A 88 1.46 -12.93 -7.21
C GLN A 88 0.55 -13.76 -6.31
N LEU A 89 -0.58 -14.18 -6.87
CA LEU A 89 -1.54 -15.07 -6.24
C LEU A 89 -1.35 -16.47 -6.82
N THR A 90 -1.27 -17.49 -5.98
CA THR A 90 -1.34 -18.90 -6.39
C THR A 90 -2.78 -19.30 -6.69
N GLU A 91 -2.97 -20.42 -7.38
CA GLU A 91 -4.31 -20.97 -7.66
C GLU A 91 -5.09 -21.27 -6.36
N ASP A 92 -4.39 -21.63 -5.30
CA ASP A 92 -4.95 -21.89 -3.96
C ASP A 92 -5.27 -20.63 -3.15
N GLY A 93 -5.12 -19.43 -3.72
CA GLY A 93 -5.40 -18.16 -3.05
C GLY A 93 -4.32 -17.70 -2.06
N ARG A 94 -3.10 -18.21 -2.17
CA ARG A 94 -1.94 -17.76 -1.38
C ARG A 94 -1.18 -16.66 -2.11
N LEU A 95 -0.51 -15.79 -1.37
CA LEU A 95 0.28 -14.69 -1.90
C LEU A 95 1.76 -14.95 -1.71
N PHE A 96 2.56 -14.57 -2.71
CA PHE A 96 4.01 -14.60 -2.64
C PHE A 96 4.63 -13.48 -3.48
N ILE A 97 5.88 -13.14 -3.20
CA ILE A 97 6.69 -12.29 -4.07
C ILE A 97 7.65 -13.19 -4.86
N PRO A 98 7.66 -13.17 -6.20
CA PRO A 98 8.65 -13.91 -6.98
C PRO A 98 10.07 -13.50 -6.60
N GLU A 99 11.00 -14.46 -6.51
CA GLU A 99 12.39 -14.18 -6.10
C GLU A 99 13.07 -13.12 -6.98
N GLU A 100 12.79 -13.14 -8.29
CA GLU A 100 13.29 -12.15 -9.24
C GLU A 100 12.83 -10.73 -8.89
N LYS A 101 11.56 -10.58 -8.51
CA LYS A 101 10.99 -9.29 -8.10
C LYS A 101 11.57 -8.83 -6.77
N MET A 102 11.80 -9.75 -5.84
CA MET A 102 12.45 -9.42 -4.57
C MET A 102 13.87 -8.87 -4.80
N ARG A 103 14.66 -9.53 -5.65
CA ARG A 103 16.00 -9.07 -6.04
C ARG A 103 15.95 -7.73 -6.77
N GLU A 104 14.97 -7.51 -7.63
CA GLU A 104 14.77 -6.23 -8.31
C GLU A 104 14.50 -5.09 -7.30
N LEU A 105 13.69 -5.34 -6.26
CA LEU A 105 13.39 -4.37 -5.20
C LEU A 105 14.62 -4.07 -4.33
N GLU A 106 15.44 -5.08 -4.02
CA GLU A 106 16.70 -4.92 -3.30
C GLU A 106 17.71 -4.09 -4.12
N ASN A 107 17.89 -4.41 -5.40
CA ASN A 107 18.80 -3.71 -6.30
C ASN A 107 18.42 -2.23 -6.49
N LYS A 108 17.12 -1.93 -6.50
CA LYS A 108 16.60 -0.55 -6.57
C LYS A 108 16.73 0.22 -5.25
N GLY A 109 17.28 -0.39 -4.19
CA GLY A 109 17.38 0.20 -2.85
C GLY A 109 16.01 0.47 -2.21
N ILE A 110 14.96 -0.19 -2.70
CA ILE A 110 13.60 -0.11 -2.16
C ILE A 110 13.55 -0.97 -0.88
N MET A 111 14.13 -2.17 -0.91
CA MET A 111 14.38 -2.94 0.30
C MET A 111 15.88 -2.94 0.60
N LYS A 112 16.24 -2.46 1.79
CA LYS A 112 17.60 -2.50 2.32
C LYS A 112 17.62 -3.33 3.59
#